data_AF-A0A3D4GS62-F1
#
_entry.id   AF-A0A3D4GS62-F1
#
_cell.length_a   1.000
_cell.length_b   1.000
_cell.length_c   1.000
_cell.angle_alpha   90.00
_cell.angle_beta   90.00
_cell.angle_gamma   90.00
#
_symmetry.space_group_name_H-M   'P 1'
#
loop_
_entity.id
_entity.type
_entity.pdbx_description
1 polymer ?
#
loop_
_entity_poly.entity_id
_entity_poly.type
_entity_poly.pdbx_seq_one_letter_code
_entity_poly.pdbx_strand_id
1 'polypeptide(L)' 'MGSDLGAPLHLSWSCYKREDEACGTCDSCMLRLRAFEEAGIPDPLPYVRS' A
#
# COMPACT_ATOMS: atom_id res chain seq x y z
N MET A 1 -24.74 5.32 2.17
CA MET A 1 -24.32 4.12 1.42
C MET A 1 -22.83 4.26 1.13
N GLY A 2 -21.99 3.33 1.61
CA GLY A 2 -20.57 3.27 1.22
C GLY A 2 -19.55 2.93 2.31
N SER A 3 -19.94 2.50 3.51
CA SER A 3 -19.01 2.24 4.63
C SER A 3 -18.75 0.76 4.92
N ASP A 4 -19.02 -0.16 4.00
CA ASP A 4 -18.87 -1.60 4.23
C ASP A 4 -18.37 -2.34 2.99
N LEU A 5 -17.30 -1.84 2.38
CA LEU A 5 -16.47 -2.71 1.57
C LEU A 5 -15.23 -2.97 2.39
N GLY A 6 -15.25 -4.09 3.13
CA GLY A 6 -14.05 -4.76 3.63
C GLY A 6 -13.19 -5.22 2.46
N ALA A 7 -12.76 -4.26 1.62
CA ALA A 7 -11.91 -4.48 0.50
C ALA A 7 -10.57 -4.92 1.08
N PRO A 8 -10.10 -6.13 0.76
CA PRO A 8 -8.83 -6.61 1.27
C PRO A 8 -7.72 -5.67 0.80
N LEU A 9 -7.19 -4.84 1.70
CA LEU A 9 -6.11 -3.89 1.40
C LEU A 9 -4.81 -4.61 1.00
N HIS A 10 -4.71 -5.91 1.25
CA HIS A 10 -3.63 -6.78 0.77
C HIS A 10 -3.80 -7.20 -0.71
N LEU A 11 -4.99 -7.02 -1.30
CA LEU A 11 -5.23 -7.21 -2.75
C LEU A 11 -5.17 -5.89 -3.52
N SER A 12 -4.99 -4.75 -2.85
CA SER A 12 -4.78 -3.47 -3.53
C SER A 12 -3.32 -3.34 -3.92
N TRP A 13 -3.07 -2.90 -5.16
CA TRP A 13 -1.72 -2.66 -5.66
C TRP A 13 -1.57 -1.19 -6.05
N SER A 14 -0.48 -0.57 -5.62
CA SER A 14 -0.20 0.84 -5.93
C SER A 14 1.21 1.07 -6.47
N CYS A 15 2.10 0.07 -6.47
CA CYS A 15 3.45 0.26 -6.97
C CYS A 15 3.46 0.34 -8.51
N TYR A 16 4.11 1.37 -9.06
CA TYR A 16 4.28 1.52 -10.51
C TYR A 16 5.55 0.88 -11.06
N LYS A 17 6.51 0.55 -10.20
CA LYS A 17 7.81 0.01 -10.66
C LYS A 17 7.81 -1.50 -10.75
N ARG A 18 6.95 -2.16 -9.96
CA ARG A 18 6.97 -3.58 -9.70
C ARG A 18 5.55 -4.09 -9.51
N GLU A 19 5.36 -5.39 -9.75
CA GLU A 19 4.07 -6.08 -9.70
C GLU A 19 4.09 -7.27 -8.73
N ASP A 20 5.24 -7.56 -8.11
CA ASP A 20 5.49 -8.68 -7.20
C ASP A 20 5.55 -8.23 -5.73
N GLU A 21 6.48 -7.31 -5.43
CA GLU A 21 6.65 -6.65 -4.14
C GLU A 21 6.68 -5.13 -4.39
N ALA A 22 6.12 -4.32 -3.49
CA ALA A 22 6.15 -2.88 -3.62
C ALA A 22 7.59 -2.35 -3.52
N CYS A 23 7.95 -1.39 -4.38
CA CYS A 23 9.34 -0.91 -4.47
C CYS A 23 9.76 0.01 -3.31
N GLY A 24 8.82 0.56 -2.54
CA GLY A 24 9.07 1.46 -1.41
C GLY A 24 9.68 2.83 -1.77
N THR A 25 10.01 3.08 -3.04
CA THR A 25 10.79 4.25 -3.46
C THR A 25 10.13 5.09 -4.56
N CYS A 26 9.00 4.65 -5.12
CA CYS A 26 8.23 5.48 -6.05
C CYS A 26 7.21 6.36 -5.33
N ASP A 27 6.76 7.42 -5.99
CA ASP A 27 5.80 8.39 -5.42
C ASP A 27 4.53 7.71 -4.92
N SER A 28 4.01 6.75 -5.67
CA SER A 28 2.81 6.00 -5.27
C SER A 28 3.03 5.14 -4.02
N CYS A 29 4.20 4.49 -3.88
CA CYS A 29 4.54 3.76 -2.66
C CYS A 29 4.68 4.70 -1.46
N MET A 30 5.29 5.87 -1.65
CA MET A 30 5.45 6.87 -0.59
C MET A 30 4.11 7.43 -0.12
N LEU A 31 3.21 7.76 -1.07
CA LEU A 31 1.85 8.20 -0.75
C LEU A 31 1.07 7.14 0.01
N ARG A 32 1.17 5.88 -0.41
CA ARG A 32 0.53 4.76 0.26
C ARG A 32 1.04 4.59 1.69
N LEU A 33 2.36 4.51 1.87
CA LEU A 33 2.97 4.39 3.21
C LEU A 33 2.53 5.52 4.13
N ARG A 34 2.49 6.77 3.65
CA ARG A 34 1.98 7.91 4.42
C ARG A 34 0.51 7.77 4.79
N ALA A 35 -0.34 7.34 3.86
CA ALA A 35 -1.76 7.13 4.15
C ALA A 35 -1.97 6.05 5.23
N PHE A 36 -1.20 4.96 5.18
CA PHE A 36 -1.21 3.92 6.21
C PHE A 36 -0.67 4.43 7.57
N GLU A 37 0.41 5.20 7.55
CA GLU A 37 0.99 5.86 8.73
C GLU A 37 0.01 6.83 9.39
N GLU A 38 -0.65 7.70 8.61
CA GLU A 38 -1.67 8.63 9.08
C GLU A 38 -2.90 7.91 9.65
N ALA A 39 -3.26 6.75 9.08
CA ALA A 39 -4.30 5.88 9.60
C ALA A 39 -3.87 5.07 10.85
N GLY A 40 -2.60 5.16 11.25
CA GLY A 40 -2.05 4.44 12.41
C GLY A 40 -2.02 2.92 12.24
N ILE A 41 -2.06 2.43 11.00
CA ILE A 41 -2.09 1.00 10.68
C ILE A 41 -0.88 0.63 9.81
N PRO A 42 -0.25 -0.54 10.04
CA PRO A 42 0.83 -1.01 9.18
C PRO A 42 0.29 -1.39 7.80
N ASP A 43 1.05 -1.05 6.76
CA ASP A 43 0.75 -1.46 5.39
C ASP A 43 0.95 -2.98 5.22
N PRO A 44 -0.07 -3.75 4.77
CA PRO A 44 0.04 -5.19 4.64
C PRO A 44 0.78 -5.66 3.37
N LEU A 45 1.15 -4.78 2.42
CA LEU A 45 1.88 -5.24 1.23
C LEU A 45 3.33 -5.60 1.55
N PRO A 46 3.89 -6.62 0.87
CA PRO A 46 5.31 -6.88 0.90
C PRO A 46 6.05 -5.78 0.14
N TYR A 47 7.18 -5.34 0.69
CA TYR A 47 8.09 -4.38 0.07
C TYR A 47 9.45 -5.03 -0.12
N VAL A 48 10.14 -4.71 -1.23
CA VAL A 48 11.54 -5.15 -1.33
C VAL A 48 12.34 -4.59 -0.16
N ARG A 49 13.04 -5.49 0.49
CA ARG A 49 14.17 -5.12 1.34
C ARG A 49 15.34 -4.85 0.39
N SER A 50 15.66 -3.59 0.18
CA SER A 50 16.97 -3.18 -0.35
C SER A 50 18.04 -3.39 0.73
#